data_AF-A0A645FK91-F1
#
_entry.id   AF-A0A645FK91-F1
#
_cell.length_a   1.000
_cell.length_b   1.000
_cell.length_c   1.000
_cell.angle_alpha   90.00
_cell.angle_beta   90.00
_cell.angle_gamma   90.00
#
_symmetry.space_group_name_H-M   'P 1'
#
loop_
_entity.id
_entity.type
_entity.pdbx_description
1 polymer ?
#
loop_
_entity_poly.entity_id
_entity_poly.type
_entity_poly.pdbx_seq_one_letter_code
_entity_poly.pdbx_strand_id
1 'polypeptide(L)' 'MIGLGADAVLIGRPFVTASFGGAIDGVETYVNKVKDELSSAMILIGCQTVKDINNKVIYKNIGDSKGIYII' A
#
# COMPACT_ATOMS: atom_id res chain seq x y z
N MET A 1 1.12 2.78 5.44
CA MET A 1 2.31 3.62 5.71
C MET A 1 2.31 4.87 4.85
N ILE A 2 2.08 4.77 3.53
CA ILE A 2 2.00 5.95 2.66
C ILE A 2 0.96 6.98 3.16
N GLY A 3 -0.26 6.54 3.49
CA GLY A 3 -1.27 7.45 4.06
C GLY A 3 -0.98 7.99 5.46
N LEU A 4 0.07 7.50 6.15
CA LEU A 4 0.54 8.06 7.42
C LEU A 4 1.63 9.13 7.20
N GLY A 5 2.06 9.37 5.96
CA GLY A 5 3.12 10.32 5.61
C GLY A 5 4.46 9.71 5.22
N ALA A 6 4.50 8.43 4.80
CA ALA A 6 5.73 7.82 4.29
C ALA A 6 5.86 8.03 2.76
N ASP A 7 7.03 8.48 2.28
CA ASP A 7 7.28 8.67 0.84
C ASP A 7 7.38 7.35 0.06
N ALA A 8 7.89 6.29 0.68
CA ALA A 8 8.02 4.96 0.09
C ALA A 8 8.07 3.87 1.17
N VAL A 9 7.80 2.62 0.77
CA VAL A 9 7.92 1.44 1.63
C VAL A 9 8.74 0.38 0.90
N LEU A 10 9.76 -0.15 1.57
CA LEU A 10 10.62 -1.20 1.04
C LEU A 10 10.06 -2.58 1.37
N ILE A 11 10.17 -3.51 0.42
CA ILE A 11 9.73 -4.90 0.57
C ILE A 11 10.93 -5.83 0.40
N GLY A 12 11.33 -6.51 1.47
CA GLY A 12 12.50 -7.41 1.48
C GLY A 12 12.14 -8.90 1.42
N ARG A 13 11.56 -9.45 2.49
CA ARG A 13 11.32 -10.90 2.63
C ARG A 13 10.53 -11.52 1.45
N PRO A 14 9.43 -10.92 0.97
CA PRO A 14 8.70 -11.45 -0.18
C PRO A 14 9.50 -11.41 -1.49
N PHE A 15 10.38 -10.41 -1.65
CA PHE A 15 11.22 -10.25 -2.84
C PHE A 15 12.24 -11.40 -2.95
N VAL A 16 12.78 -11.83 -1.81
CA VAL A 16 13.66 -13.00 -1.72
C VAL A 16 12.90 -14.25 -2.15
N THR A 17 11.73 -14.54 -1.57
CA THR A 17 10.94 -15.72 -1.94
C THR A 17 10.54 -15.73 -3.42
N ALA A 18 10.16 -14.58 -3.99
CA ALA A 18 9.82 -14.45 -5.41
C ALA A 18 11.03 -14.73 -6.32
N SER A 19 12.21 -14.24 -5.95
CA SER A 19 13.47 -14.48 -6.67
C SER A 19 13.89 -15.95 -6.64
N PHE A 20 13.70 -16.63 -5.51
CA PHE A 20 14.05 -18.05 -5.38
C PHE A 20 13.07 -18.98 -6.11
N GLY A 21 11.79 -18.61 -6.20
CA GLY A 21 10.76 -19.44 -6.85
C GLY A 21 10.67 -19.32 -8.37
N GLY A 22 11.08 -18.17 -8.94
CA GLY A 22 10.93 -17.90 -10.38
C GLY A 22 11.97 -16.96 -10.98
N ALA A 23 13.10 -16.72 -10.30
CA ALA A 23 14.15 -15.80 -10.73
C ALA A 23 13.59 -14.44 -11.18
N ILE A 24 13.85 -14.04 -12.42
CA ILE A 24 13.44 -12.74 -12.97
C ILE A 24 11.92 -12.67 -13.14
N ASP A 25 11.31 -13.70 -13.72
CA ASP A 25 9.85 -13.75 -13.98
C ASP A 25 9.05 -13.76 -12.67
N GLY A 26 9.58 -14.43 -11.64
CA GLY A 26 9.00 -14.44 -10.30
C GLY A 26 8.98 -13.05 -9.65
N VAL A 27 10.09 -12.31 -9.79
CA VAL A 27 10.19 -10.94 -9.30
C VAL A 27 9.30 -10.00 -10.09
N GLU A 28 9.28 -10.09 -11.42
CA GLU A 28 8.41 -9.26 -12.27
C GLU A 28 6.94 -9.47 -11.93
N THR A 29 6.51 -10.74 -11.81
CA THR A 29 5.14 -11.08 -11.40
C THR A 29 4.81 -10.51 -10.03
N TYR A 30 5.75 -10.60 -9.07
CA TYR A 30 5.55 -10.05 -7.74
C TYR A 30 5.41 -8.52 -7.74
N VAL A 31 6.28 -7.82 -8.47
CA VAL A 31 6.24 -6.36 -8.58
C VAL A 31 4.96 -5.89 -9.27
N ASN A 32 4.55 -6.55 -10.36
CA ASN A 32 3.29 -6.25 -11.05
C ASN A 32 2.09 -6.47 -10.14
N LYS A 33 2.08 -7.56 -9.36
CA LYS A 33 1.02 -7.81 -8.38
C LYS A 33 0.92 -6.71 -7.32
N VAL A 34 2.05 -6.29 -6.74
CA VAL A 34 2.07 -5.20 -5.74
C VAL A 34 1.58 -3.88 -6.35
N LYS A 35 1.95 -3.60 -7.60
CA LYS A 35 1.48 -2.43 -8.34
C LYS A 35 -0.04 -2.47 -8.55
N ASP A 36 -0.58 -3.61 -8.96
CA ASP A 36 -2.01 -3.78 -9.24
C ASP A 36 -2.84 -3.72 -7.96
N GLU A 37 -2.36 -4.32 -6.87
CA GLU A 37 -3.00 -4.22 -5.55
C GLU A 37 -3.02 -2.77 -5.04
N LEU A 38 -1.90 -2.05 -5.19
CA LEU A 38 -1.83 -0.63 -4.82
C LEU A 38 -2.77 0.22 -5.66
N SER A 39 -2.80 0.02 -6.98
CA SER A 39 -3.68 0.73 -7.91
C SER A 39 -5.16 0.47 -7.58
N SER A 40 -5.52 -0.79 -7.34
CA SER A 40 -6.87 -1.17 -6.95
C SER A 40 -7.29 -0.53 -5.63
N ALA A 41 -6.39 -0.54 -4.62
CA ALA A 41 -6.64 0.13 -3.35
C ALA A 41 -6.83 1.64 -3.53
N MET A 42 -6.01 2.29 -4.37
CA MET A 42 -6.12 3.71 -4.69
C MET A 42 -7.46 4.06 -5.34
N ILE A 43 -7.95 3.22 -6.26
CA ILE A 43 -9.27 3.39 -6.89
C ILE A 43 -10.40 3.27 -5.85
N LEU A 44 -10.32 2.28 -4.96
CA LEU A 44 -11.35 2.03 -3.92
C LEU A 44 -11.46 3.18 -2.90
N ILE A 45 -10.34 3.82 -2.56
CA ILE A 45 -10.32 4.98 -1.64
C ILE A 45 -10.51 6.33 -2.37
N GLY A 46 -10.61 6.32 -3.70
CA GLY A 46 -10.78 7.53 -4.51
C GLY A 46 -9.54 8.42 -4.63
N CYS A 47 -8.33 7.88 -4.40
CA CYS A 47 -7.07 8.62 -4.56
C CYS A 47 -6.53 8.45 -5.97
N GLN A 48 -6.40 9.54 -6.72
CA GLN A 48 -5.95 9.50 -8.12
C GLN A 48 -4.41 9.47 -8.23
N THR A 49 -3.71 10.05 -7.26
CA THR A 49 -2.25 10.04 -7.18
C THR A 49 -1.77 9.56 -5.81
N VAL A 50 -0.51 9.10 -5.74
CA VAL A 50 0.12 8.69 -4.47
C VAL A 50 0.18 9.85 -3.47
N LYS A 51 0.23 11.10 -3.96
CA LYS A 51 0.20 12.32 -3.12
C LYS A 51 -1.18 12.59 -2.50
N ASP A 52 -2.25 12.06 -3.09
CA ASP A 52 -3.60 12.21 -2.54
C ASP A 52 -3.84 11.28 -1.34
N ILE A 53 -3.01 10.26 -1.17
CA ILE A 53 -3.09 9.31 -0.06
C ILE A 53 -2.66 10.01 1.23
N ASN A 54 -3.62 10.57 1.94
CA ASN A 54 -3.43 11.33 3.19
C ASN A 54 -4.04 10.61 4.40
N ASN A 55 -3.80 11.12 5.62
CA ASN A 55 -4.34 10.55 6.87
C ASN A 55 -5.89 10.48 6.91
N LYS A 56 -6.59 11.10 5.94
CA LYS A 56 -8.04 11.00 5.77
C LYS A 56 -8.51 9.61 5.31
N VAL A 57 -7.68 8.87 4.57
CA VAL A 57 -8.03 7.51 4.11
C VAL A 57 -7.72 6.43 5.15
N ILE A 58 -7.11 6.80 6.28
CA ILE A 58 -6.76 5.85 7.33
C ILE A 58 -7.78 5.93 8.46
N TYR A 59 -8.48 4.83 8.70
CA TYR A 59 -9.30 4.67 9.89
C TYR A 59 -8.39 4.42 11.11
N LYS A 60 -8.34 5.37 12.04
CA LYS A 60 -7.71 5.19 13.35
C LYS A 60 -8.75 4.65 14.33
N ASN A 61 -8.53 3.44 14.82
CA ASN A 61 -9.37 2.86 15.87
C ASN A 61 -9.19 3.67 17.16
N ILE A 62 -10.31 4.05 17.79
CA ILE A 62 -10.36 4.91 18.98
C ILE A 62 -9.94 4.11 20.22
N GLY A 63 -8.64 3.86 20.31
CA GLY A 63 -7.89 3.59 21.54
C GLY A 63 -6.83 4.66 21.81
N ASP A 64 -6.59 5.55 20.84
CA ASP A 64 -5.76 6.74 20.96
C ASP A 64 -6.57 7.94 20.47
N SER A 65 -6.66 8.96 21.31
CA SER A 65 -7.81 9.87 21.43
C SER A 65 -8.20 10.68 20.17
N LYS A 66 -9.52 10.72 19.95
CA LYS A 66 -10.33 11.68 19.16
C LYS A 66 -10.36 11.52 17.63
N GLY A 67 -11.41 10.80 17.22
CA GLY A 67 -12.32 11.19 16.15
C GLY A 67 -11.95 10.71 14.75
N ILE A 68 -12.90 10.07 14.07
CA ILE A 68 -13.59 10.70 12.93
C ILE A 68 -14.70 9.79 12.40
N TYR A 69 -15.81 10.46 12.07
CA TYR A 69 -16.98 10.04 11.32
C TYR A 69 -16.62 9.23 10.08
N ILE A 70 -17.30 8.09 9.91
CA ILE A 70 -17.46 7.45 8.61
C ILE A 70 -18.87 7.82 8.15
N ILE A 71 -18.97 8.41 6.95
CA ILE A 71 -20.21 8.45 6.18
C ILE A 71 -20.71 7.02 5.92
#